data_AF-A0A958W104-F1
#
_entry.id   AF-A0A958W104-F1
#
_cell.length_a   1.000
_cell.length_b   1.000
_cell.length_c   1.000
_cell.angle_alpha   90.00
_cell.angle_beta   90.00
_cell.angle_gamma   90.00
#
_symmetry.space_group_name_H-M   'P 1'
#
loop_
_entity.id
_entity.type
_entity.pdbx_description
1 polymer ?
#
loop_
_entity_poly.entity_id
_entity_poly.type
_entity_poly.pdbx_seq_one_letter_code
_entity_poly.pdbx_strand_id
1 'polypeptide(L)'
;MTVRNAVLICLIVEAGLGVLGIINYGYTVEALQATTRFSGRFSLLLFSIVFLANRPTDIYSWLSKKPFHVFALAHGIHLLELLTFLYVSDTHIILYRVAGGFVAYSLIFIMPLLADRLEQGRLEEKKFNIMIIVFQYFVWGIFFLTYLPRVRGLLPNVGGSYMEHVVLLGWISLMLGMKLPRVMRKRKVR
;
A
#
# COMPACT_ATOMS: atom_id res chain seq x y z
N MET A 1 11.93 6.03 14.74
CA MET A 1 11.13 4.96 15.39
C MET A 1 11.86 3.62 15.31
N THR A 2 11.80 2.76 16.35
CA THR A 2 12.40 1.41 16.29
C THR A 2 11.54 0.50 15.41
N VAL A 3 12.12 -0.56 14.83
CA VAL A 3 11.37 -1.55 14.03
C VAL A 3 10.26 -2.20 14.87
N ARG A 4 10.57 -2.54 16.13
CA ARG A 4 9.60 -3.09 17.08
C ARG A 4 8.39 -2.16 17.25
N ASN A 5 8.60 -0.87 17.46
CA ASN A 5 7.49 0.07 17.65
C ASN A 5 6.65 0.22 16.38
N ALA A 6 7.29 0.25 15.20
CA ALA A 6 6.58 0.32 13.93
C ALA A 6 5.71 -0.92 13.67
N VAL A 7 6.21 -2.12 14.01
CA VAL A 7 5.46 -3.37 13.95
C VAL A 7 4.30 -3.34 14.94
N LEU A 8 4.53 -2.93 16.18
CA LEU A 8 3.46 -2.84 17.18
C LEU A 8 2.36 -1.87 16.76
N ILE A 9 2.71 -0.69 16.24
CA ILE A 9 1.73 0.26 15.72
C ILE A 9 0.94 -0.34 14.57
N CYS A 10 1.62 -1.02 13.63
CA CYS A 10 0.95 -1.71 12.52
C CYS A 10 -0.09 -2.72 13.06
N LEU A 11 0.30 -3.58 13.99
CA LEU A 11 -0.59 -4.59 14.57
C LEU A 11 -1.75 -3.96 15.35
N ILE A 12 -1.49 -2.90 16.12
CA ILE A 12 -2.53 -2.18 16.88
C ILE A 12 -3.53 -1.53 15.92
N VAL A 13 -3.06 -0.90 14.84
CA VAL A 13 -3.94 -0.28 13.85
C VAL A 13 -4.81 -1.33 13.18
N GLU A 14 -4.23 -2.41 12.64
CA GLU A 14 -5.00 -3.46 11.95
C GLU A 14 -6.00 -4.15 12.90
N ALA A 15 -5.58 -4.49 14.12
CA ALA A 15 -6.48 -5.05 15.12
C ALA A 15 -7.59 -4.06 15.50
N GLY A 16 -7.25 -2.78 15.64
CA GLY A 16 -8.22 -1.70 15.89
C GLY A 16 -9.23 -1.57 14.76
N LEU A 17 -8.80 -1.68 13.50
CA LEU A 17 -9.71 -1.67 12.34
C LEU A 17 -10.67 -2.86 12.36
N GLY A 18 -10.19 -4.06 12.69
CA GLY A 18 -11.03 -5.24 12.85
C GLY A 18 -12.05 -5.09 13.98
N VAL A 19 -11.62 -4.61 15.16
CA VAL A 19 -12.50 -4.34 16.31
C VAL A 19 -13.54 -3.28 15.94
N LEU A 20 -13.15 -2.18 15.29
CA LEU A 20 -14.09 -1.15 14.85
C LEU A 20 -15.09 -1.69 13.81
N GLY A 21 -14.65 -2.57 12.90
CA GLY A 21 -15.54 -3.27 11.98
C GLY A 21 -16.62 -4.06 12.72
N ILE A 22 -16.22 -4.88 13.69
CA ILE A 22 -17.14 -5.69 14.50
C ILE A 22 -18.08 -4.82 15.34
N ILE A 23 -17.58 -3.74 15.97
CA ILE A 23 -18.41 -2.84 16.79
C ILE A 23 -19.51 -2.18 15.95
N ASN A 24 -19.21 -1.76 14.72
CA ASN A 24 -20.16 -1.02 13.89
C ASN A 24 -21.10 -1.91 13.08
N TYR A 25 -20.67 -3.13 12.72
CA TYR A 25 -21.39 -3.98 11.77
C TYR A 25 -21.66 -5.41 12.29
N GLY A 26 -21.20 -5.76 13.50
CA GLY A 26 -21.33 -7.09 14.08
C GLY A 26 -20.39 -8.13 13.45
N TYR A 27 -20.67 -9.41 13.69
CA TYR A 27 -19.94 -10.53 13.06
C TYR A 27 -20.52 -10.83 11.67
N THR A 28 -20.32 -9.93 10.73
CA THR A 28 -20.97 -9.95 9.41
C THR A 28 -19.97 -9.81 8.26
N VAL A 29 -20.41 -10.10 7.04
CA VAL A 29 -19.59 -9.91 5.82
C VAL A 29 -19.30 -8.43 5.59
N GLU A 30 -20.23 -7.56 5.98
CA GLU A 30 -20.12 -6.11 5.94
C GLU A 30 -19.00 -5.62 6.88
N ALA A 31 -18.88 -6.20 8.08
CA ALA A 31 -17.79 -5.90 9.00
C ALA A 31 -16.42 -6.26 8.41
N LEU A 32 -16.34 -7.43 7.76
CA LEU A 32 -15.12 -7.90 7.10
C LEU A 32 -14.78 -7.04 5.87
N GLN A 33 -15.78 -6.63 5.09
CA GLN A 33 -15.62 -5.70 3.99
C GLN A 33 -15.11 -4.33 4.47
N ALA A 34 -15.68 -3.81 5.56
CA ALA A 34 -15.26 -2.56 6.17
C ALA A 34 -13.80 -2.63 6.64
N THR A 35 -13.45 -3.69 7.37
CA THR A 35 -12.09 -3.96 7.86
C THR A 35 -11.09 -3.99 6.70
N THR A 36 -11.33 -4.84 5.71
CA THR A 36 -10.49 -4.97 4.51
C THR A 36 -10.31 -3.63 3.80
N ARG A 37 -11.38 -2.84 3.68
CA ARG A 37 -11.35 -1.52 3.02
C ARG A 37 -10.48 -0.52 3.77
N PHE A 38 -10.59 -0.46 5.10
CA PHE A 38 -9.77 0.45 5.89
C PHE A 38 -8.33 -0.02 6.03
N SER A 39 -8.08 -1.33 6.10
CA SER A 39 -6.72 -1.90 6.07
C SER A 39 -6.02 -1.53 4.75
N GLY A 40 -6.73 -1.62 3.62
CA GLY A 40 -6.23 -1.17 2.32
C GLY A 40 -5.87 0.33 2.28
N ARG A 41 -6.55 1.17 3.06
CA ARG A 41 -6.24 2.61 3.18
C ARG A 41 -5.08 2.88 4.11
N PHE A 42 -4.94 2.12 5.18
CA PHE A 42 -3.76 2.15 6.01
C PHE A 42 -2.52 1.74 5.22
N SER A 43 -2.65 0.70 4.42
CA SER A 43 -1.68 0.30 3.40
C SER A 43 -1.33 1.42 2.42
N LEU A 44 -2.33 2.16 1.89
CA LEU A 44 -2.09 3.36 1.07
C LEU A 44 -1.32 4.45 1.82
N LEU A 45 -1.63 4.71 3.10
CA LEU A 45 -0.93 5.69 3.92
C LEU A 45 0.56 5.33 4.07
N LEU A 46 0.87 4.07 4.40
CA LEU A 46 2.24 3.59 4.50
C LEU A 46 2.96 3.71 3.15
N PHE A 47 2.26 3.37 2.06
CA PHE A 47 2.79 3.53 0.71
C PHE A 47 3.09 5.00 0.39
N SER A 48 2.24 5.94 0.81
CA SER A 48 2.46 7.37 0.61
C SER A 48 3.79 7.85 1.22
N ILE A 49 4.11 7.37 2.42
CA ILE A 49 5.38 7.67 3.08
C ILE A 49 6.55 7.12 2.26
N VAL A 50 6.48 5.85 1.86
CA VAL A 50 7.53 5.19 1.07
C VAL A 50 7.68 5.82 -0.32
N PHE A 51 6.59 6.23 -0.95
CA PHE A 51 6.59 6.81 -2.28
C PHE A 51 7.11 8.24 -2.30
N LEU A 52 6.78 9.06 -1.31
CA LEU A 52 7.17 10.48 -1.27
C LEU A 52 8.57 10.74 -0.71
N ALA A 53 9.15 9.76 -0.02
CA ALA A 53 10.52 9.85 0.47
C ALA A 53 11.54 9.92 -0.67
N ASN A 54 12.53 10.81 -0.53
CA ASN A 54 13.53 11.05 -1.57
C ASN A 54 14.82 10.25 -1.36
N ARG A 55 15.10 9.89 -0.11
CA ARG A 55 16.24 9.08 0.31
C ARG A 55 15.77 8.04 1.33
N PRO A 56 16.48 6.89 1.44
CA PRO A 56 16.20 5.90 2.48
C PRO A 56 16.18 6.52 3.88
N THR A 57 17.06 7.49 4.14
CA THR A 57 17.13 8.25 5.40
C THR A 57 15.84 8.98 5.76
N ASP A 58 15.12 9.50 4.77
CA ASP A 58 13.86 10.22 4.97
C ASP A 58 12.75 9.26 5.40
N ILE A 59 12.80 8.00 4.95
CA ILE A 59 11.83 6.98 5.37
C ILE A 59 12.09 6.56 6.82
N TYR A 60 13.37 6.46 7.21
CA TYR A 60 13.78 5.99 8.52
C TYR A 60 13.34 6.90 9.68
N SER A 61 13.19 8.19 9.41
CA SER A 61 12.71 9.15 10.42
C SER A 61 11.22 8.97 10.71
N TRP A 62 10.40 8.68 9.68
CA TRP A 62 8.94 8.58 9.81
C TRP A 62 8.44 7.17 10.12
N LEU A 63 9.05 6.13 9.55
CA LEU A 63 8.52 4.76 9.63
C LEU A 63 9.38 3.86 10.52
N SER A 64 10.50 3.35 10.02
CA SER A 64 11.46 2.57 10.81
C SER A 64 12.74 2.41 10.01
N LYS A 65 13.80 1.88 10.63
CA LYS A 65 15.02 1.48 9.90
C LYS A 65 14.77 0.41 8.83
N LYS A 66 13.67 -0.37 8.93
CA LYS A 66 13.27 -1.40 7.97
C LYS A 66 11.88 -1.11 7.41
N PRO A 67 11.71 -0.06 6.60
CA PRO A 67 10.38 0.41 6.21
C PRO A 67 9.66 -0.56 5.26
N PHE A 68 10.41 -1.22 4.37
CA PHE A 68 9.82 -2.23 3.48
C PHE A 68 9.29 -3.45 4.23
N HIS A 69 9.86 -3.80 5.38
CA HIS A 69 9.35 -4.89 6.21
C HIS A 69 8.01 -4.51 6.86
N VAL A 70 7.92 -3.30 7.40
CA VAL A 70 6.67 -2.77 7.98
C VAL A 70 5.59 -2.67 6.91
N PHE A 71 5.96 -2.18 5.72
CA PHE A 71 5.05 -2.06 4.59
C PHE A 71 4.53 -3.43 4.11
N ALA A 72 5.43 -4.41 3.99
CA ALA A 72 5.08 -5.77 3.62
C ALA A 72 4.23 -6.47 4.68
N LEU A 73 4.47 -6.22 5.97
CA LEU A 73 3.64 -6.73 7.06
C LEU A 73 2.19 -6.22 6.95
N ALA A 74 2.00 -4.90 6.82
CA ALA A 74 0.66 -4.31 6.69
C ALA A 74 -0.08 -4.86 5.46
N HIS A 75 0.61 -4.93 4.31
CA HIS A 75 0.02 -5.51 3.10
C HIS A 75 -0.22 -7.02 3.22
N GLY A 76 0.58 -7.74 4.00
CA GLY A 76 0.33 -9.15 4.31
C GLY A 76 -0.96 -9.34 5.10
N ILE A 77 -1.18 -8.53 6.12
CA ILE A 77 -2.43 -8.53 6.89
C ILE A 77 -3.60 -8.15 5.98
N HIS A 78 -3.48 -7.05 5.23
CA HIS A 78 -4.50 -6.63 4.28
C HIS A 78 -4.83 -7.72 3.23
N LEU A 79 -3.82 -8.42 2.70
CA LEU A 79 -4.03 -9.51 1.75
C LEU A 79 -4.80 -10.66 2.40
N LEU A 80 -4.46 -11.03 3.64
CA LEU A 80 -5.18 -12.07 4.37
C LEU A 80 -6.64 -11.67 4.60
N GLU A 81 -6.90 -10.44 5.00
CA GLU A 81 -8.27 -9.91 5.14
C GLU A 81 -9.03 -9.93 3.82
N LEU A 82 -8.38 -9.49 2.73
CA LEU A 82 -8.98 -9.49 1.39
C LEU A 82 -9.31 -10.90 0.90
N LEU A 83 -8.40 -11.86 1.08
CA LEU A 83 -8.64 -13.26 0.72
C LEU A 83 -9.74 -13.88 1.58
N THR A 84 -9.76 -13.55 2.87
CA THR A 84 -10.84 -14.00 3.79
C THR A 84 -12.17 -13.41 3.37
N PHE A 85 -12.22 -12.11 3.02
CA PHE A 85 -13.41 -11.47 2.50
C PHE A 85 -13.91 -12.17 1.24
N LEU A 86 -13.05 -12.34 0.23
CA LEU A 86 -13.42 -12.98 -1.04
C LEU A 86 -13.95 -14.41 -0.84
N TYR A 87 -13.36 -15.16 0.09
CA TYR A 87 -13.79 -16.52 0.41
C TYR A 87 -15.15 -16.53 1.11
N VAL A 88 -15.36 -15.67 2.11
CA VAL A 88 -16.60 -15.63 2.90
C VAL A 88 -17.77 -14.99 2.14
N SER A 89 -17.49 -14.02 1.27
CA SER A 89 -18.52 -13.30 0.49
C SER A 89 -18.89 -13.99 -0.83
N ASP A 90 -18.33 -15.17 -1.11
CA ASP A 90 -18.51 -15.93 -2.35
C ASP A 90 -18.34 -15.07 -3.63
N THR A 91 -17.39 -14.14 -3.58
CA THR A 91 -17.18 -13.20 -4.68
C THR A 91 -16.35 -13.82 -5.78
N HIS A 92 -16.93 -13.93 -6.98
CA HIS A 92 -16.23 -14.45 -8.15
C HIS A 92 -15.00 -13.62 -8.54
N ILE A 93 -13.83 -14.26 -8.49
CA ILE A 93 -12.56 -13.64 -8.86
C ILE A 93 -12.38 -13.71 -10.37
N ILE A 94 -12.30 -12.54 -11.00
CA ILE A 94 -11.93 -12.41 -12.42
C ILE A 94 -10.41 -12.25 -12.50
N LEU A 95 -9.71 -13.33 -12.84
CA LEU A 95 -8.24 -13.44 -12.80
C LEU A 95 -7.50 -12.26 -13.48
N TYR A 96 -7.91 -11.84 -14.68
CA TYR A 96 -7.23 -10.75 -15.38
C TYR A 96 -7.41 -9.39 -14.69
N ARG A 97 -8.50 -9.18 -13.93
CA ARG A 97 -8.74 -7.95 -13.16
C ARG A 97 -7.88 -7.88 -11.90
N VAL A 98 -7.54 -9.04 -11.32
CA VAL A 98 -6.72 -9.13 -10.11
C VAL A 98 -5.23 -9.34 -10.39
N ALA A 99 -4.85 -9.71 -11.61
CA ALA A 99 -3.47 -10.00 -12.00
C ALA A 99 -2.50 -8.85 -11.66
N GLY A 100 -2.88 -7.60 -11.95
CA GLY A 100 -2.07 -6.43 -11.59
C GLY A 100 -1.86 -6.29 -10.09
N GLY A 101 -2.90 -6.59 -9.29
CA GLY A 101 -2.83 -6.61 -7.83
C GLY A 101 -1.87 -7.68 -7.31
N PHE A 102 -1.94 -8.91 -7.86
CA PHE A 102 -1.00 -9.98 -7.51
C PHE A 102 0.45 -9.62 -7.83
N VAL A 103 0.72 -9.00 -8.97
CA VAL A 103 2.07 -8.52 -9.30
C VAL A 103 2.53 -7.45 -8.30
N ALA A 104 1.65 -6.53 -7.90
CA ALA A 104 1.97 -5.56 -6.85
C ALA A 104 2.30 -6.24 -5.52
N TYR A 105 1.50 -7.20 -5.07
CA TYR A 105 1.81 -7.98 -3.85
C TYR A 105 3.16 -8.67 -3.94
N SER A 106 3.48 -9.32 -5.07
CA SER A 106 4.79 -9.93 -5.29
C SER A 106 5.92 -8.91 -5.14
N LEU A 107 5.80 -7.72 -5.75
CA LEU A 107 6.80 -6.67 -5.59
C LEU A 107 6.91 -6.20 -4.13
N ILE A 108 5.79 -6.06 -3.42
CA ILE A 108 5.74 -5.66 -2.01
C ILE A 108 6.51 -6.64 -1.12
N PHE A 109 6.32 -7.95 -1.30
CA PHE A 109 7.01 -8.98 -0.51
C PHE A 109 8.47 -9.19 -0.93
N ILE A 110 8.84 -8.87 -2.17
CA ILE A 110 10.23 -8.95 -2.64
C ILE A 110 11.07 -7.78 -2.12
N MET A 111 10.51 -6.57 -2.02
CA MET A 111 11.24 -5.37 -1.59
C MET A 111 11.99 -5.49 -0.24
N PRO A 112 11.45 -6.07 0.84
CA PRO A 112 12.22 -6.25 2.08
C PRO A 112 13.46 -7.14 1.88
N LEU A 113 13.37 -8.18 1.05
CA LEU A 113 14.50 -9.07 0.73
C LEU A 113 15.59 -8.33 -0.04
N LEU A 114 15.20 -7.48 -0.99
CA LEU A 114 16.15 -6.66 -1.75
C LEU A 114 16.84 -5.62 -0.86
N ALA A 115 16.08 -5.01 0.05
CA ALA A 115 16.62 -4.04 1.00
C ALA A 115 17.66 -4.71 1.93
N ASP A 116 17.35 -5.90 2.47
CA ASP A 116 18.30 -6.66 3.29
C ASP A 116 19.55 -7.08 2.49
N ARG A 117 19.41 -7.46 1.21
CA ARG A 117 20.56 -7.77 0.35
C ARG A 117 21.44 -6.54 0.08
N LEU A 118 20.85 -5.35 -0.06
CA LEU A 118 21.61 -4.11 -0.17
C LEU A 118 22.39 -3.81 1.13
N GLU A 119 21.73 -3.95 2.30
CA GLU A 119 22.38 -3.77 3.61
C GLU A 119 23.55 -4.75 3.82
N GLN A 120 23.41 -5.98 3.34
CA GLN A 120 24.46 -7.01 3.39
C GLN A 120 25.59 -6.81 2.35
N GLY A 121 25.52 -5.78 1.51
CA GLY A 121 26.48 -5.55 0.42
C GLY A 121 26.39 -6.57 -0.73
N ARG A 122 25.29 -7.34 -0.81
CA ARG A 122 25.05 -8.38 -1.83
C ARG A 122 24.27 -7.87 -3.05
N LEU A 123 23.89 -6.59 -3.05
CA LEU A 123 23.17 -5.94 -4.13
C LEU A 123 23.77 -4.55 -4.39
N GLU A 124 24.05 -4.23 -5.64
CA GLU A 124 24.53 -2.91 -6.03
C GLU A 124 23.45 -1.84 -5.83
N GLU A 125 23.85 -0.68 -5.31
CA GLU A 125 22.95 0.46 -5.07
C GLU A 125 22.24 0.90 -6.36
N LYS A 126 22.94 0.90 -7.50
CA LYS A 126 22.34 1.24 -8.80
C LYS A 126 21.19 0.30 -9.18
N LYS A 127 21.37 -1.01 -8.98
CA LYS A 127 20.34 -2.02 -9.27
C LYS A 127 19.16 -1.84 -8.32
N PHE A 128 19.42 -1.67 -7.02
CA PHE A 128 18.37 -1.41 -6.05
C PHE A 128 17.57 -0.13 -6.37
N ASN A 129 18.25 0.94 -6.79
CA ASN A 129 17.62 2.21 -7.19
C ASN A 129 16.70 2.07 -8.42
N ILE A 130 16.99 1.15 -9.34
CA ILE A 130 16.08 0.85 -10.45
C ILE A 130 14.86 0.08 -9.92
N MET A 131 15.09 -0.94 -9.08
CA MET A 131 14.03 -1.78 -8.54
C MET A 131 13.04 -1.00 -7.67
N ILE A 132 13.53 -0.09 -6.82
CA ILE A 132 12.66 0.78 -6.01
C ILE A 132 11.81 1.71 -6.88
N ILE A 133 12.34 2.22 -7.99
CA ILE A 133 11.56 3.05 -8.94
C ILE A 133 10.45 2.19 -9.56
N VAL A 134 10.78 1.01 -10.09
CA VAL A 134 9.80 0.09 -10.68
C VAL A 134 8.71 -0.24 -9.66
N PHE A 135 9.10 -0.66 -8.45
CA PHE A 135 8.18 -0.93 -7.35
C PHE A 135 7.27 0.27 -7.05
N GLN A 136 7.85 1.47 -6.85
CA GLN A 136 7.09 2.66 -6.48
C GLN A 136 6.08 3.05 -7.56
N TYR A 137 6.47 3.10 -8.83
CA TYR A 137 5.56 3.53 -9.90
C TYR A 137 4.54 2.45 -10.25
N PHE A 138 4.91 1.17 -10.18
CA PHE A 138 3.97 0.07 -10.41
C PHE A 138 2.89 0.04 -9.33
N VAL A 139 3.28 0.03 -8.05
CA VAL A 139 2.33 0.00 -6.92
C VAL A 139 1.47 1.27 -6.89
N TRP A 140 2.05 2.44 -7.20
CA TRP A 140 1.28 3.67 -7.38
C TRP A 140 0.22 3.52 -8.48
N GLY A 141 0.59 2.94 -9.62
CA GLY A 141 -0.32 2.68 -10.74
C GLY A 141 -1.46 1.77 -10.34
N ILE A 142 -1.20 0.73 -9.54
CA ILE A 142 -2.26 -0.14 -9.01
C ILE A 142 -3.21 0.61 -8.08
N PHE A 143 -2.71 1.47 -7.17
CA PHE A 143 -3.59 2.31 -6.35
C PHE A 143 -4.43 3.24 -7.22
N PHE A 144 -3.83 3.90 -8.21
CA PHE A 144 -4.55 4.78 -9.13
C PHE A 144 -5.67 4.04 -9.88
N LEU A 145 -5.36 2.87 -10.46
CA LEU A 145 -6.33 2.04 -11.17
C LEU A 145 -7.36 1.39 -10.25
N THR A 146 -7.09 1.30 -8.95
CA THR A 146 -8.07 0.82 -7.95
C THR A 146 -9.11 1.88 -7.65
N TYR A 147 -8.75 3.17 -7.61
CA TYR A 147 -9.66 4.26 -7.25
C TYR A 147 -10.33 4.94 -8.45
N LEU A 148 -9.68 5.00 -9.61
CA LEU A 148 -10.24 5.58 -10.83
C LEU A 148 -11.64 5.00 -11.20
N PRO A 149 -11.83 3.67 -11.30
CA PRO A 149 -13.13 3.11 -11.63
C PRO A 149 -14.17 3.30 -10.51
N ARG A 150 -13.74 3.44 -9.24
CA ARG A 150 -14.65 3.74 -8.11
C ARG A 150 -15.23 5.14 -8.22
N VAL A 151 -14.40 6.13 -8.55
CA VAL A 151 -14.86 7.51 -8.83
C VAL A 151 -15.76 7.55 -10.06
N ARG A 152 -15.51 6.72 -11.07
CA ARG A 152 -16.36 6.63 -12.26
C ARG A 152 -17.68 5.86 -12.04
N GLY A 153 -17.92 5.32 -10.84
CA GLY A 153 -19.11 4.50 -10.55
C GLY A 153 -19.15 3.17 -11.29
N LEU A 154 -18.00 2.69 -11.81
CA LEU A 154 -17.92 1.45 -12.60
C LEU A 154 -17.82 0.19 -11.72
N LEU A 155 -17.66 0.35 -10.41
CA LEU A 155 -17.57 -0.73 -9.44
C LEU A 155 -18.69 -0.58 -8.40
N PRO A 156 -19.85 -1.22 -8.59
CA PRO A 156 -20.89 -1.25 -7.57
C PRO A 156 -20.41 -2.04 -6.34
N ASN A 157 -20.97 -1.72 -5.16
CA ASN A 157 -20.80 -2.50 -3.93
C ASN A 157 -19.37 -2.60 -3.36
N VAL A 158 -18.47 -1.67 -3.68
CA VAL A 158 -17.09 -1.65 -3.13
C VAL A 158 -16.96 -0.98 -1.75
N GLY A 159 -18.08 -0.53 -1.18
CA GLY A 159 -18.17 0.18 0.09
C GLY A 159 -17.54 1.58 0.08
N GLY A 160 -18.06 2.46 0.93
CA GLY A 160 -17.61 3.85 1.02
C GLY A 160 -18.41 4.85 0.21
N SER A 161 -18.13 6.12 0.43
CA SER A 161 -18.85 7.22 -0.23
C SER A 161 -18.12 7.67 -1.49
N TYR A 162 -18.87 8.28 -2.41
CA TYR A 162 -18.29 8.91 -3.60
C TYR A 162 -17.18 9.93 -3.23
N MET A 163 -17.46 10.80 -2.27
CA MET A 163 -16.52 11.82 -1.79
C MET A 163 -15.23 11.20 -1.27
N GLU A 164 -15.33 10.09 -0.56
CA GLU A 164 -14.17 9.36 -0.05
C GLU A 164 -13.30 8.81 -1.20
N HIS A 165 -13.91 8.25 -2.25
CA HIS A 165 -13.16 7.81 -3.43
C HIS A 165 -12.49 8.97 -4.16
N VAL A 166 -13.16 10.13 -4.26
CA VAL A 166 -12.60 11.34 -4.88
C VAL A 166 -11.39 11.85 -4.09
N VAL A 167 -11.50 11.93 -2.76
CA VAL A 167 -10.37 12.36 -1.90
C VAL A 167 -9.18 11.41 -2.05
N LEU A 168 -9.42 10.09 -2.06
CA LEU A 168 -8.34 9.10 -2.19
C LEU A 168 -7.68 9.14 -3.57
N LEU A 169 -8.45 9.26 -4.66
CA LEU A 169 -7.91 9.43 -6.00
C LEU A 169 -7.14 10.76 -6.14
N GLY A 170 -7.68 11.83 -5.56
CA GLY A 170 -7.03 13.14 -5.48
C GLY A 170 -5.68 13.05 -4.76
N TRP A 171 -5.63 12.36 -3.60
CA TRP A 171 -4.40 12.12 -2.86
C TRP A 171 -3.36 11.34 -3.68
N ILE A 172 -3.76 10.22 -4.31
CA ILE A 172 -2.87 9.42 -5.16
C ILE A 172 -2.33 10.25 -6.34
N SER A 173 -3.16 11.10 -6.93
CA SER A 173 -2.77 11.97 -8.04
C SER A 173 -1.81 13.07 -7.57
N LEU A 174 -2.10 13.69 -6.41
CA LEU A 174 -1.25 14.68 -5.78
C LEU A 174 0.13 14.10 -5.43
N MET A 175 0.18 12.86 -4.95
CA MET A 175 1.45 12.18 -4.67
C MET A 175 2.38 12.15 -5.89
N LEU A 176 1.83 11.84 -7.08
CA LEU A 176 2.60 11.87 -8.33
C LEU A 176 3.05 13.31 -8.65
N GLY A 177 2.15 14.28 -8.54
CA GLY A 177 2.45 15.70 -8.76
C GLY A 177 3.54 16.25 -7.83
N MET A 178 3.59 15.79 -6.57
CA MET A 178 4.66 16.14 -5.62
C MET A 178 6.00 15.50 -5.95
N LYS A 179 5.99 14.31 -6.59
CA LYS A 179 7.19 13.55 -6.90
C LYS A 179 7.84 13.94 -8.23
N LEU A 180 7.06 14.25 -9.26
CA LEU A 180 7.55 14.56 -10.61
C LEU A 180 8.55 15.73 -10.67
N PRO A 181 8.29 16.91 -10.07
CA PRO A 181 9.23 18.04 -10.10
C PRO A 181 10.59 17.67 -9.50
N ARG A 182 10.59 16.77 -8.50
CA ARG A 182 11.80 16.34 -7.79
C ARG A 182 12.66 15.41 -8.64
N VAL A 183 12.05 14.54 -9.43
CA VAL A 183 12.75 13.69 -10.40
C VAL A 183 13.31 14.53 -11.55
N MET A 184 12.54 15.50 -12.04
CA MET A 184 12.96 16.38 -13.14
C MET A 184 14.07 17.37 -12.74
N ARG A 185 14.06 17.91 -11.52
CA ARG A 185 15.05 18.90 -11.07
C ARG A 185 16.44 18.29 -10.84
N LYS A 186 16.54 17.00 -10.48
CA LYS A 186 17.83 16.28 -10.38
C LYS A 186 18.55 16.12 -11.73
N ARG A 187 17.85 16.24 -12.87
CA ARG A 187 18.46 16.18 -14.21
C ARG A 187 19.12 17.49 -14.66
N LYS A 188 18.81 18.64 -14.04
CA LYS A 188 19.32 19.95 -14.44
C LYS A 188 20.67 20.35 -13.82
N VAL A 189 21.26 19.52 -12.96
CA VAL A 189 22.54 19.80 -12.28
C VAL A 189 23.59 18.73 -12.65
N ARG A 190 23.65 18.37 -13.93
CA ARG A 190 24.76 17.62 -14.52
C ARG A 190 25.26 18.38 -15.74
#